data_AF-A0A7V2EZM7-F1
#
_entry.id   AF-A0A7V2EZM7-F1
#
_cell.length_a   1.000
_cell.length_b   1.000
_cell.length_c   1.000
_cell.angle_alpha   90.00
_cell.angle_beta   90.00
_cell.angle_gamma   90.00
#
_symmetry.space_group_name_H-M   'P 1'
#
loop_
_entity.id
_entity.type
_entity.pdbx_description
1 polymer ?
#
loop_
_entity_poly.entity_id
_entity_poly.type
_entity_poly.pdbx_seq_one_letter_code
_entity_poly.pdbx_strand_id
1 'polypeptide(L)'
;MKRFFVAIVLTLSVSACASDRQANPVAEPLRHFSYNQAVAAIAEGKAASQKGDHAQAIAALQTGLILWPAHQPGWAALSVAYQNSGDSQGANYAGYFAERIEWANSLHGRTAAAAFDNIALIDKEKPYADRRIVQTATLLSAFYRQGEARIRGVQAAQLEARKTFGQRYLIYPVAIVSGGVVVYQLIKAAGYQ
;
A
#
# COMPACT_ATOMS: atom_id res chain seq x y z
N MET A 1 13.17 71.58 24.08
CA MET A 1 13.55 70.29 24.72
C MET A 1 12.29 69.47 24.99
N LYS A 2 11.96 68.51 24.12
CA LYS A 2 10.96 67.46 24.37
C LYS A 2 11.49 66.17 23.74
N ARG A 3 11.79 65.20 24.61
CA ARG A 3 12.28 63.87 24.28
C ARG A 3 11.08 63.04 23.81
N PHE A 4 11.18 62.38 22.66
CA PHE A 4 10.27 61.30 22.32
C PHE A 4 11.06 60.06 21.91
N PHE A 5 10.70 58.99 22.59
CA PHE A 5 11.28 57.65 22.60
C PHE A 5 11.29 57.02 21.21
N VAL A 6 12.43 56.42 20.86
CA VAL A 6 12.56 55.45 19.77
C VAL A 6 11.95 54.14 20.26
N ALA A 7 10.81 53.73 19.67
CA ALA A 7 10.28 52.39 19.84
C ALA A 7 10.84 51.49 18.75
N ILE A 8 11.86 50.70 19.08
CA ILE A 8 12.38 49.63 18.24
C ILE A 8 11.36 48.49 18.29
N VAL A 9 10.53 48.38 17.25
CA VAL A 9 9.66 47.22 17.05
C VAL A 9 10.52 46.09 16.50
N LEU A 10 10.92 45.18 17.39
CA LEU A 10 11.63 43.95 17.03
C LEU A 10 10.61 42.97 16.43
N THR A 11 10.39 43.03 15.11
CA THR A 11 9.62 42.02 14.40
C THR A 11 10.41 40.72 14.38
N LEU A 12 10.12 39.82 15.31
CA LEU A 12 10.55 38.43 15.25
C LEU A 12 9.97 37.83 13.97
N SER A 13 10.82 37.70 12.96
CA SER A 13 10.60 36.90 11.78
C SER A 13 10.45 35.45 12.20
N VAL A 14 9.22 35.01 12.49
CA VAL A 14 8.89 33.59 12.45
C VAL A 14 8.86 33.22 10.98
N SER A 15 10.03 32.95 10.42
CA SER A 15 10.16 32.16 9.20
C SER A 15 9.66 30.78 9.54
N ALA A 16 8.34 30.60 9.46
CA ALA A 16 7.73 29.30 9.36
C ALA A 16 8.29 28.70 8.06
N CYS A 17 9.35 27.91 8.18
CA CYS A 17 9.66 26.88 7.22
C CYS A 17 8.48 25.91 7.23
N ALA A 18 7.39 26.28 6.56
CA ALA A 18 6.45 25.34 6.02
C ALA A 18 7.29 24.50 5.04
N SER A 19 7.86 23.42 5.56
CA SER A 19 8.35 22.33 4.75
C SER A 19 7.13 21.78 4.04
N ASP A 20 6.79 22.39 2.89
CA ASP A 20 5.99 21.80 1.82
C ASP A 20 6.74 20.57 1.32
N ARG A 21 6.76 19.55 2.16
CA ARG A 21 6.85 18.16 1.75
C ARG A 21 5.42 17.65 1.64
N GLN A 22 4.61 18.37 0.87
CA GLN A 22 3.58 17.72 0.09
C GLN A 22 4.35 16.92 -0.95
N ALA A 23 4.83 15.75 -0.51
CA ALA A 23 5.23 14.68 -1.39
C ALA A 23 3.96 14.38 -2.16
N ASN A 24 3.78 15.08 -3.29
CA ASN A 24 2.78 14.75 -4.27
C ASN A 24 3.07 13.28 -4.57
N PRO A 25 2.23 12.33 -4.11
CA PRO A 25 2.50 10.95 -4.40
C PRO A 25 2.23 10.89 -5.89
N VAL A 26 3.30 10.93 -6.69
CA VAL A 26 3.25 10.43 -8.05
C VAL A 26 2.71 9.02 -7.84
N ALA A 27 1.42 8.86 -8.12
CA ALA A 27 0.73 7.61 -7.90
C ALA A 27 1.33 6.68 -8.92
N GLU A 28 2.41 6.02 -8.53
CA GLU A 28 2.99 4.90 -9.27
C GLU A 28 1.83 4.03 -9.70
N PRO A 29 1.68 3.75 -11.01
CA PRO A 29 0.52 3.03 -11.51
C PRO A 29 0.38 1.73 -10.71
N LEU A 30 -0.78 1.56 -10.08
CA LEU A 30 -1.07 0.41 -9.22
C LEU A 30 -0.79 -0.85 -10.02
N ARG A 31 0.23 -1.62 -9.62
CA ARG A 31 0.54 -2.89 -10.28
C ARG A 31 -0.61 -3.84 -9.99
N HIS A 32 -1.07 -4.55 -11.03
CA HIS A 32 -2.17 -5.50 -10.87
C HIS A 32 -1.64 -6.79 -10.21
N PHE A 33 -1.84 -6.92 -8.90
CA PHE A 33 -1.55 -8.13 -8.14
C PHE A 33 -2.83 -8.96 -7.98
N SER A 34 -2.75 -10.25 -8.27
CA SER A 34 -3.91 -11.15 -8.26
C SER A 34 -3.58 -12.44 -7.50
N TYR A 35 -4.08 -12.54 -6.27
CA TYR A 35 -3.85 -13.71 -5.43
C TYR A 35 -4.40 -15.00 -6.05
N ASN A 36 -5.62 -14.95 -6.60
CA ASN A 36 -6.25 -16.15 -7.17
C ASN A 36 -5.50 -16.68 -8.39
N GLN A 37 -5.08 -15.78 -9.30
CA GLN A 37 -4.27 -16.18 -10.45
C GLN A 37 -2.88 -16.67 -10.02
N ALA A 38 -2.29 -16.04 -9.00
CA ALA A 38 -1.02 -16.48 -8.45
C ALA A 38 -1.09 -17.91 -7.88
N VAL A 39 -2.12 -18.21 -7.08
CA VAL A 39 -2.33 -19.54 -6.51
C VAL A 39 -2.55 -20.60 -7.60
N ALA A 40 -3.30 -20.26 -8.65
CA ALA A 40 -3.50 -21.16 -9.79
C ALA A 40 -2.17 -21.49 -10.50
N ALA A 41 -1.37 -20.47 -10.83
CA ALA A 41 -0.06 -20.66 -11.47
C ALA A 41 0.93 -21.43 -10.57
N ILE A 42 0.92 -21.16 -9.26
CA ILE A 42 1.76 -21.90 -8.30
C ILE A 42 1.34 -23.37 -8.21
N ALA A 43 0.04 -23.66 -8.22
CA ALA A 43 -0.47 -25.02 -8.22
C ALA A 43 -0.06 -25.76 -9.50
N GLU A 44 -0.17 -25.11 -10.65
CA GLU A 44 0.31 -25.65 -11.93
C GLU A 44 1.81 -25.99 -11.86
N GLY A 45 2.64 -25.06 -11.38
CA GLY A 45 4.08 -25.29 -11.28
C GLY A 45 4.44 -26.42 -10.32
N LYS A 46 3.73 -26.56 -9.19
CA LYS A 46 3.88 -27.71 -8.29
C LYS A 46 3.51 -29.02 -8.97
N ALA A 47 2.41 -29.04 -9.73
CA ALA A 47 1.98 -30.23 -10.48
C ALA A 47 2.99 -30.61 -11.57
N ALA A 48 3.55 -29.63 -12.29
CA ALA A 48 4.63 -29.86 -13.25
C ALA A 48 5.89 -30.44 -12.58
N SER A 49 6.27 -29.92 -11.41
CA SER A 49 7.40 -30.45 -10.66
C SER A 49 7.19 -31.91 -10.23
N GLN A 50 5.97 -32.28 -9.86
CA GLN A 50 5.63 -33.68 -9.51
C GLN A 50 5.74 -34.62 -10.71
N LYS A 51 5.52 -34.10 -11.93
CA LYS A 51 5.69 -34.85 -13.19
C LYS A 51 7.14 -34.87 -13.68
N GLY A 52 8.06 -34.18 -13.01
CA GLY A 52 9.45 -34.04 -13.45
C GLY A 52 9.67 -33.01 -14.55
N ASP A 53 8.64 -32.24 -14.94
CA ASP A 53 8.81 -31.13 -15.88
C ASP A 53 9.31 -29.89 -15.13
N HIS A 54 10.63 -29.83 -14.95
CA HIS A 54 11.27 -28.77 -14.19
C HIS A 54 11.17 -27.40 -14.88
N ALA A 55 11.19 -27.37 -16.22
CA ALA A 55 11.10 -26.13 -16.99
C ALA A 55 9.72 -25.50 -16.85
N GLN A 56 8.65 -26.28 -17.03
CA GLN A 56 7.28 -25.82 -16.81
C GLN A 56 7.07 -25.44 -15.34
N ALA A 57 7.61 -26.22 -14.39
CA ALA A 57 7.51 -25.92 -12.97
C ALA A 57 8.06 -24.53 -12.63
N ILE A 58 9.29 -24.24 -13.06
CA ILE A 58 9.96 -22.96 -12.81
C ILE A 58 9.15 -21.82 -13.45
N ALA A 59 8.73 -21.95 -14.71
CA ALA A 59 8.01 -20.89 -15.42
C ALA A 59 6.65 -20.55 -14.77
N ALA A 60 5.88 -21.56 -14.39
CA ALA A 60 4.58 -21.37 -13.74
C ALA A 60 4.73 -20.78 -12.33
N LEU A 61 5.73 -21.24 -11.55
CA LEU A 61 6.03 -20.68 -10.24
C LEU A 61 6.47 -19.22 -10.32
N GLN A 62 7.35 -18.87 -11.26
CA GLN A 62 7.75 -17.47 -11.49
C GLN A 62 6.55 -16.59 -11.88
N THR A 63 5.67 -17.09 -12.74
CA THR A 63 4.44 -16.38 -13.13
C THR A 63 3.57 -16.07 -11.90
N GLY A 64 3.35 -17.07 -11.04
CA GLY A 64 2.58 -16.86 -9.82
C GLY A 64 3.24 -15.88 -8.85
N LEU A 65 4.57 -15.91 -8.73
CA LEU A 65 5.33 -15.00 -7.86
C LEU A 65 5.41 -13.57 -8.40
N ILE A 66 5.27 -13.34 -9.71
CA ILE A 66 5.11 -11.99 -10.26
C ILE A 66 3.73 -11.41 -9.86
N LEU A 67 2.70 -12.25 -9.85
CA LEU A 67 1.32 -11.88 -9.51
C LEU A 67 1.09 -11.71 -8.00
N TRP A 68 1.81 -12.47 -7.18
CA TRP A 68 1.77 -12.36 -5.72
C TRP A 68 3.15 -12.64 -5.10
N PRO A 69 4.05 -11.65 -5.11
CA PRO A 69 5.45 -11.85 -4.71
C PRO A 69 5.61 -12.17 -3.22
N ALA A 70 4.64 -11.85 -2.37
CA ALA A 70 4.65 -12.19 -0.95
C ALA A 70 4.24 -13.65 -0.63
N HIS A 71 4.06 -14.52 -1.64
CA HIS A 71 3.66 -15.91 -1.43
C HIS A 71 4.85 -16.80 -1.02
N GLN A 72 5.16 -16.85 0.27
CA GLN A 72 6.31 -17.59 0.81
C GLN A 72 6.37 -19.08 0.35
N PRO A 73 5.28 -19.87 0.40
CA PRO A 73 5.35 -21.27 -0.02
C PRO A 73 5.61 -21.44 -1.53
N GLY A 74 5.43 -20.36 -2.32
CA GLY A 74 5.72 -20.34 -3.75
C GLY A 74 7.22 -20.19 -4.00
N TRP A 75 7.89 -19.33 -3.22
CA TRP A 75 9.35 -19.18 -3.26
C TRP A 75 10.07 -20.45 -2.81
N ALA A 76 9.60 -21.10 -1.75
CA ALA A 76 10.13 -22.38 -1.32
C ALA A 76 9.99 -23.44 -2.42
N ALA A 77 8.83 -23.51 -3.08
CA ALA A 77 8.61 -24.43 -4.20
C ALA A 77 9.50 -24.10 -5.42
N LEU A 78 9.73 -22.81 -5.72
CA LEU A 78 10.63 -22.39 -6.79
C LEU A 78 12.08 -22.78 -6.49
N SER A 79 12.52 -22.64 -5.24
CA SER A 79 13.85 -23.10 -4.81
C SER A 79 14.04 -24.60 -5.05
N VAL A 80 13.06 -25.41 -4.64
CA VAL A 80 13.08 -26.87 -4.87
C VAL A 80 13.05 -27.20 -6.36
N ALA A 81 12.26 -26.49 -7.17
CA ALA A 81 12.20 -26.72 -8.62
C ALA A 81 13.56 -26.46 -9.29
N TYR A 82 14.27 -25.39 -8.88
CA TYR A 82 15.63 -25.12 -9.34
C TYR A 82 16.65 -26.16 -8.85
N GLN A 83 16.55 -26.63 -7.61
CA GLN A 83 17.40 -27.72 -7.11
C GLN A 83 17.23 -28.98 -7.96
N ASN A 84 15.99 -29.36 -8.25
CA ASN A 84 15.68 -30.52 -9.06
C ASN A 84 16.16 -30.38 -10.52
N SER A 85 16.21 -29.15 -11.05
CA SER A 85 16.77 -28.88 -12.38
C SER A 85 18.31 -28.77 -12.39
N GLY A 86 18.97 -28.83 -11.24
CA GLY A 86 20.41 -28.62 -11.10
C GLY A 86 20.87 -27.15 -11.14
N ASP A 87 19.96 -26.18 -11.12
CA ASP A 87 20.29 -24.74 -11.11
C ASP A 87 20.50 -24.25 -9.67
N SER A 88 21.73 -24.39 -9.18
CA SER A 88 22.11 -23.97 -7.83
C SER A 88 22.00 -22.44 -7.61
N GLN A 89 22.24 -21.63 -8.64
CA GLN A 89 22.11 -20.18 -8.54
C GLN A 89 20.64 -19.77 -8.41
N GLY A 90 19.75 -20.36 -9.22
CA GLY A 90 18.31 -20.21 -9.11
C GLY A 90 17.77 -20.64 -7.76
N ALA A 91 18.24 -21.78 -7.23
CA ALA A 91 17.85 -22.28 -5.92
C ALA A 91 18.23 -21.31 -4.79
N ASN A 92 19.47 -20.83 -4.79
CA ASN A 92 19.95 -19.85 -3.81
C ASN A 92 19.17 -18.53 -3.88
N TYR A 93 18.91 -18.05 -5.10
CA TYR A 93 18.09 -16.86 -5.35
C TYR A 93 16.68 -17.01 -4.77
N ALA A 94 15.99 -18.13 -5.05
CA ALA A 94 14.64 -18.35 -4.58
C ALA A 94 14.58 -18.59 -3.06
N GLY A 95 15.55 -19.34 -2.51
CA GLY A 95 15.70 -19.57 -1.08
C GLY A 95 15.93 -18.28 -0.29
N TYR A 96 16.79 -17.39 -0.80
CA TYR A 96 17.05 -16.06 -0.22
C TYR A 96 15.75 -15.27 0.04
N PHE A 97 14.80 -15.31 -0.90
CA PHE A 97 13.51 -14.64 -0.75
C PHE A 97 12.52 -15.43 0.10
N ALA A 98 12.50 -16.77 0.01
CA ALA A 98 11.62 -17.60 0.84
C ALA A 98 11.81 -17.31 2.34
N GLU A 99 13.06 -17.17 2.80
CA GLU A 99 13.39 -16.84 4.19
C GLU A 99 12.93 -15.43 4.59
N ARG A 100 13.19 -14.44 3.73
CA ARG A 100 12.91 -13.02 4.04
C ARG A 100 11.43 -12.68 4.01
N ILE A 101 10.68 -13.32 3.12
CA ILE A 101 9.25 -13.04 2.95
C ILE A 101 8.45 -13.55 4.15
N GLU A 102 8.85 -14.64 4.78
CA GLU A 102 8.22 -15.11 6.02
C GLU A 102 8.26 -14.02 7.09
N TRP A 103 9.45 -13.48 7.35
CA TRP A 103 9.62 -12.37 8.28
C TRP A 103 8.89 -11.11 7.81
N ALA A 104 9.03 -10.73 6.53
CA ALA A 104 8.38 -9.51 6.01
C ALA A 104 6.85 -9.55 6.11
N ASN A 105 6.24 -10.72 5.91
CA ASN A 105 4.79 -10.92 6.06
C ASN A 105 4.29 -10.73 7.50
N SER A 106 5.17 -10.81 8.50
CA SER A 106 4.85 -10.53 9.90
C SER A 106 4.86 -9.03 10.25
N LEU A 107 5.35 -8.18 9.34
CA LEU A 107 5.55 -6.75 9.59
C LEU A 107 4.41 -5.89 9.03
N HIS A 108 4.34 -4.64 9.49
CA HIS A 108 3.56 -3.61 8.81
C HIS A 108 4.11 -3.36 7.40
N GLY A 109 3.23 -3.08 6.43
CA GLY A 109 3.60 -2.99 5.01
C GLY A 109 4.72 -1.98 4.71
N ARG A 110 4.78 -0.85 5.42
CA ARG A 110 5.84 0.15 5.28
C ARG A 110 7.20 -0.40 5.72
N THR A 111 7.22 -1.11 6.85
CA THR A 111 8.43 -1.73 7.39
C THR A 111 8.89 -2.87 6.50
N ALA A 112 7.95 -3.70 6.02
CA ALA A 112 8.24 -4.74 5.04
C ALA A 112 8.82 -4.14 3.75
N ALA A 113 8.22 -3.08 3.21
CA ALA A 113 8.72 -2.41 2.02
C ALA A 113 10.14 -1.84 2.21
N ALA A 114 10.38 -1.17 3.34
CA ALA A 114 11.69 -0.61 3.67
C ALA A 114 12.79 -1.68 3.75
N ALA A 115 12.47 -2.88 4.25
CA ALA A 115 13.41 -3.99 4.29
C ALA A 115 13.90 -4.38 2.88
N PHE A 116 13.02 -4.36 1.88
CA PHE A 116 13.39 -4.65 0.50
C PHE A 116 14.02 -3.46 -0.23
N ASP A 117 13.67 -2.22 0.12
CA ASP A 117 14.36 -1.03 -0.40
C ASP A 117 15.85 -1.02 -0.02
N ASN A 118 16.18 -1.47 1.19
CA ASN A 118 17.56 -1.58 1.64
C ASN A 118 18.39 -2.52 0.75
N ILE A 119 17.79 -3.54 0.15
CA ILE A 119 18.49 -4.43 -0.80
C ILE A 119 18.92 -3.66 -2.05
N ALA A 120 18.05 -2.79 -2.58
CA ALA A 120 18.38 -1.94 -3.72
C ALA A 120 19.42 -0.87 -3.38
N LEU A 121 19.50 -0.42 -2.12
CA LEU A 121 20.57 0.46 -1.65
C LEU A 121 21.91 -0.27 -1.55
N ILE A 122 21.92 -1.46 -0.94
CA ILE A 122 23.13 -2.31 -0.86
C ILE A 122 23.69 -2.58 -2.25
N ASP A 123 22.83 -2.83 -3.24
CA ASP A 123 23.26 -3.07 -4.63
C ASP A 123 24.06 -1.91 -5.24
N LYS A 124 23.79 -0.66 -4.84
CA LYS A 124 24.53 0.51 -5.34
C LYS A 124 25.95 0.56 -4.79
N GLU A 125 26.15 0.13 -3.55
CA GLU A 125 27.45 0.12 -2.88
C GLU A 125 28.25 -1.14 -3.23
N LYS A 126 27.58 -2.30 -3.21
CA LYS A 126 28.13 -3.61 -3.50
C LYS A 126 27.13 -4.37 -4.40
N PRO A 127 27.30 -4.31 -5.73
CA PRO A 127 26.38 -4.92 -6.66
C PRO A 127 26.21 -6.42 -6.42
N TYR A 128 24.96 -6.87 -6.42
CA TYR A 128 24.67 -8.30 -6.43
C TYR A 128 25.05 -8.88 -7.80
N ALA A 129 25.78 -9.99 -7.79
CA ALA A 129 26.10 -10.72 -9.02
C ALA A 129 24.84 -11.17 -9.76
N ASP A 130 23.82 -11.59 -9.01
CA ASP A 130 22.52 -11.93 -9.56
C ASP A 130 21.57 -10.71 -9.54
N ARG A 131 21.34 -10.12 -10.72
CA ARG A 131 20.46 -8.96 -10.89
C ARG A 131 19.00 -9.26 -10.55
N ARG A 132 18.57 -10.53 -10.55
CA ARG A 132 17.20 -10.92 -10.18
C ARG A 132 16.87 -10.51 -8.74
N ILE A 133 17.88 -10.46 -7.85
CA ILE A 133 17.70 -10.04 -6.44
C ILE A 133 17.13 -8.62 -6.37
N VAL A 134 17.73 -7.69 -7.11
CA VAL A 134 17.33 -6.27 -7.07
C VAL A 134 15.96 -6.06 -7.70
N GLN A 135 15.69 -6.76 -8.81
CA GLN A 135 14.40 -6.71 -9.50
C GLN A 135 13.26 -7.20 -8.59
N THR A 136 13.48 -8.33 -7.92
CA THR A 136 12.49 -8.93 -7.01
C THR A 136 12.33 -8.13 -5.73
N ALA A 137 13.41 -7.59 -5.16
CA ALA A 137 13.31 -6.68 -4.03
C ALA A 137 12.48 -5.44 -4.36
N THR A 138 12.68 -4.88 -5.56
CA THR A 138 11.89 -3.74 -6.06
C THR A 138 10.41 -4.11 -6.23
N LEU A 139 10.13 -5.30 -6.75
CA LEU A 139 8.77 -5.82 -6.88
C LEU A 139 8.09 -5.98 -5.50
N LEU A 140 8.80 -6.55 -4.53
CA LEU A 140 8.31 -6.75 -3.17
C LEU A 140 8.06 -5.40 -2.47
N SER A 141 8.96 -4.43 -2.58
CA SER A 141 8.77 -3.12 -1.97
C SER A 141 7.55 -2.40 -2.54
N ALA A 142 7.34 -2.47 -3.86
CA ALA A 142 6.13 -1.97 -4.51
C ALA A 142 4.86 -2.68 -4.00
N PHE A 143 4.89 -4.01 -3.91
CA PHE A 143 3.77 -4.82 -3.42
C PHE A 143 3.34 -4.42 -2.00
N TYR A 144 4.27 -4.37 -1.05
CA TYR A 144 3.94 -4.04 0.35
C TYR A 144 3.46 -2.60 0.52
N ARG A 145 4.00 -1.64 -0.25
CA ARG A 145 3.51 -0.25 -0.27
C ARG A 145 2.08 -0.16 -0.80
N GLN A 146 1.77 -0.91 -1.87
CA GLN A 146 0.44 -0.91 -2.48
C GLN A 146 -0.61 -1.54 -1.55
N GLY A 147 -0.26 -2.60 -0.80
CA GLY A 147 -1.12 -3.18 0.22
C GLY A 147 -1.57 -2.15 1.27
N GLU A 148 -0.67 -1.28 1.73
CA GLU A 148 -1.02 -0.19 2.64
C GLU A 148 -1.88 0.90 1.99
N ALA A 149 -1.60 1.24 0.74
CA ALA A 149 -2.36 2.26 0.02
C ALA A 149 -3.83 1.83 -0.15
N ARG A 150 -4.09 0.53 -0.34
CA ARG A 150 -5.45 -0.03 -0.36
C ARG A 150 -6.13 0.11 1.01
N ILE A 151 -5.45 -0.22 2.10
CA ILE A 151 -6.01 -0.10 3.46
C ILE A 151 -6.30 1.38 3.80
N ARG A 152 -5.36 2.29 3.51
CA ARG A 152 -5.53 3.73 3.73
C ARG A 152 -6.62 4.33 2.83
N GLY A 153 -6.69 3.94 1.56
CA GLY A 153 -7.73 4.37 0.63
C GLY A 153 -9.13 3.92 1.06
N VAL A 154 -9.28 2.68 1.55
CA VAL A 154 -10.53 2.17 2.11
C VAL A 154 -10.92 2.94 3.38
N GLN A 155 -9.97 3.20 4.29
CA GLN A 155 -10.25 3.99 5.50
C GLN A 155 -10.60 5.45 5.18
N ALA A 156 -9.91 6.08 4.24
CA ALA A 156 -10.21 7.43 3.78
C ALA A 156 -11.58 7.49 3.09
N ALA A 157 -11.90 6.52 2.23
CA ALA A 157 -13.22 6.40 1.60
C ALA A 157 -14.34 6.14 2.62
N GLN A 158 -14.08 5.37 3.69
CA GLN A 158 -15.01 5.18 4.80
C GLN A 158 -15.18 6.46 5.63
N LEU A 159 -14.11 7.23 5.86
CA LEU A 159 -14.18 8.52 6.55
C LEU A 159 -14.98 9.54 5.73
N GLU A 160 -14.73 9.62 4.43
CA GLU A 160 -15.48 10.48 3.51
C GLU A 160 -16.94 10.02 3.42
N ALA A 161 -17.23 8.72 3.29
CA ALA A 161 -18.60 8.21 3.34
C ALA A 161 -19.31 8.55 4.67
N ARG A 162 -18.59 8.52 5.80
CA ARG A 162 -19.11 8.93 7.11
C ARG A 162 -19.35 10.45 7.21
N LYS A 163 -18.48 11.28 6.63
CA LYS A 163 -18.72 12.74 6.51
C LYS A 163 -19.93 13.04 5.64
N THR A 164 -20.06 12.39 4.48
CA THR A 164 -21.19 12.56 3.55
C THR A 164 -22.50 12.08 4.16
N PHE A 165 -22.48 10.97 4.92
CA PHE A 165 -23.64 10.51 5.69
C PHE A 165 -24.02 11.51 6.80
N GLY A 166 -23.04 12.03 7.54
CA GLY A 166 -23.26 13.07 8.55
C GLY A 166 -23.87 14.35 7.97
N GLN A 167 -23.38 14.84 6.82
CA GLN A 167 -23.97 16.00 6.14
C GLN A 167 -25.38 15.70 5.60
N ARG A 168 -25.61 14.53 5.01
CA ARG A 168 -26.92 14.19 4.42
C ARG A 168 -28.00 13.94 5.47
N TYR A 169 -27.65 13.41 6.64
CA TYR A 169 -28.60 13.10 7.71
C TYR A 169 -28.67 14.14 8.84
N LEU A 170 -27.72 15.08 8.98
CA LEU A 170 -27.87 16.21 9.92
C LEU A 170 -28.62 17.40 9.32
N ILE A 171 -28.63 17.56 7.99
CA ILE A 171 -29.42 18.61 7.32
C ILE A 171 -30.93 18.27 7.31
N TYR A 172 -31.28 16.99 7.23
CA TYR A 172 -32.68 16.55 7.15
C TYR A 172 -33.55 16.76 8.42
N PRO A 173 -33.09 16.51 9.66
CA PRO A 173 -33.93 16.73 10.84
C PRO A 173 -34.19 18.22 11.11
N VAL A 174 -33.26 19.11 10.76
CA VAL A 174 -33.45 20.56 10.95
C VAL A 174 -34.47 21.12 9.94
N ALA A 175 -34.47 20.63 8.70
CA ALA A 175 -35.45 21.03 7.68
C ALA A 175 -36.89 20.54 7.99
N ILE A 176 -37.03 19.33 8.56
CA ILE A 176 -38.35 18.79 8.92
C ILE A 176 -38.94 19.51 10.14
N VAL A 177 -38.13 19.85 11.15
CA VAL A 177 -38.61 20.58 12.33
C VAL A 177 -39.00 22.02 11.98
N SER A 178 -38.24 22.70 11.11
CA SER A 178 -38.58 24.07 10.69
C SER A 178 -39.84 24.13 9.81
N GLY A 179 -40.05 23.18 8.90
CA GLY A 179 -41.27 23.10 8.10
C GLY A 179 -42.52 22.80 8.94
N GLY A 180 -42.43 21.86 9.90
CA GLY A 180 -43.55 21.50 10.77
C GLY A 180 -44.01 22.63 11.69
N VAL A 181 -43.06 23.42 12.23
CA VAL A 181 -43.39 24.57 13.08
C VAL A 181 -44.08 25.68 12.29
N VAL A 182 -43.66 25.94 11.05
CA VAL A 182 -44.29 26.98 10.21
C VAL A 182 -45.72 26.57 9.80
N VAL A 183 -45.94 25.31 9.44
CA VAL A 183 -47.28 24.81 9.07
C VAL A 183 -48.22 24.80 10.29
N TYR A 184 -47.74 24.39 11.47
CA TYR A 184 -48.55 24.42 12.69
C TYR A 184 -48.96 25.84 13.10
N GLN A 185 -48.06 26.82 13.00
CA GLN A 185 -48.38 28.22 13.30
C GLN A 185 -49.39 28.83 12.31
N LEU A 186 -49.31 28.46 11.02
CA LEU A 186 -50.26 28.91 10.01
C LEU A 186 -51.66 28.29 10.18
N ILE A 187 -51.75 27.00 10.52
CA ILE A 187 -53.04 26.33 10.77
C ILE A 187 -53.72 26.91 12.02
N LYS A 188 -52.94 27.19 13.07
CA LYS A 188 -53.46 27.83 14.29
C LYS A 188 -53.93 29.26 14.05
N ALA A 189 -53.25 30.02 13.18
CA ALA A 189 -53.66 31.36 12.78
C ALA A 189 -54.90 31.37 11.86
N ALA A 190 -55.14 30.28 11.11
CA ALA A 190 -56.27 30.14 10.19
C ALA A 190 -57.58 29.63 10.83
N GLY A 191 -57.60 29.37 12.15
CA GLY A 191 -58.84 29.18 12.90
C GLY A 191 -59.61 27.87 12.64
N TYR A 192 -58.94 26.82 12.15
CA TYR A 192 -59.55 25.49 12.08
C TYR A 192 -59.38 24.79 13.45
N GLN A 193 -60.48 24.68 14.21
CA GLN A 193 -60.67 23.70 15.28
C GLN A 193 -61.36 22.46 14.73
#